data_AF-U6N0V8-F1
#
_entry.id   AF-U6N0V8-F1
#
_cell.length_a   1.000
_cell.length_b   1.000
_cell.length_c   1.000
_cell.angle_alpha   90.00
_cell.angle_beta   90.00
_cell.angle_gamma   90.00
#
_symmetry.space_group_name_H-M   'P 1'
#
loop_
_entity.id
_entity.type
_entity.pdbx_description
1 polymer ?
#
loop_
_entity_poly.entity_id
_entity_poly.type
_entity_poly.pdbx_seq_one_letter_code
_entity_poly.pdbx_strand_id
1 'polypeptide(L)'
;MTHVGLLACYAGLLASAAAPSFSSALSLRFGTAISEQNGLRTNLFATGQESLRTTTPPQAEEKTNDCLAVINKLRSESLKDLLGTLTRPHEDEVIASLEELGIPDPEELNAAKIAEKLAGDDVQNCESGKSANAKTYPGLVTPFAHSMDFNCNTLIQKTYTDGLNHLKESNFEPSTGTYDVENAPFNNVDASNVAFLLSSKSTKVSCAATQDCADGHDVLFCYFIDPLQKGDKPFTPELYNALWGLETGAASISVPSVATVLLLLALSIRS
;
A
#
# COMPACT_ATOMS: atom_id res chain seq x y z
N MET A 1 47.55 -22.64 57.55
CA MET A 1 48.23 -23.59 56.65
C MET A 1 47.79 -23.27 55.23
N THR A 2 48.78 -23.02 54.35
CA THR A 2 48.81 -23.10 52.86
C THR A 2 47.82 -22.24 52.05
N HIS A 3 48.23 -21.12 51.40
CA HIS A 3 48.92 -20.96 50.08
C HIS A 3 48.06 -21.40 48.86
N VAL A 4 48.05 -20.86 47.64
CA VAL A 4 48.57 -19.71 46.84
C VAL A 4 48.07 -19.98 45.39
N GLY A 5 47.96 -18.95 44.51
CA GLY A 5 48.09 -19.07 43.04
C GLY A 5 46.92 -18.47 42.22
N LEU A 6 46.93 -17.27 41.62
CA LEU A 6 47.72 -16.64 40.52
C LEU A 6 47.45 -17.15 39.07
N LEU A 7 47.00 -16.18 38.24
CA LEU A 7 47.24 -15.91 36.79
C LEU A 7 46.73 -16.88 35.70
N ALA A 8 46.03 -16.32 34.69
CA ALA A 8 46.61 -16.04 33.36
C ALA A 8 45.58 -15.46 32.35
N CYS A 9 45.99 -14.41 31.63
CA CYS A 9 45.37 -13.87 30.42
C CYS A 9 45.47 -14.84 29.23
N TYR A 10 44.50 -14.85 28.31
CA TYR A 10 44.74 -15.23 26.92
C TYR A 10 43.97 -14.34 25.94
N ALA A 11 44.75 -13.61 25.12
CA ALA A 11 44.35 -13.04 23.86
C ALA A 11 44.37 -14.14 22.78
N GLY A 12 43.40 -14.11 21.85
CA GLY A 12 43.35 -14.99 20.68
C GLY A 12 43.29 -14.18 19.39
N LEU A 13 44.43 -14.06 18.72
CA LEU A 13 44.53 -13.75 17.29
C LEU A 13 44.10 -14.97 16.46
N LEU A 14 43.36 -14.76 15.37
CA LEU A 14 43.45 -15.62 14.20
C LEU A 14 43.48 -14.78 12.92
N ALA A 15 44.59 -14.91 12.20
CA ALA A 15 44.83 -14.43 10.85
C ALA A 15 45.28 -15.61 9.97
N SER A 16 45.15 -15.43 8.65
CA SER A 16 45.73 -16.23 7.53
C SER A 16 44.79 -17.24 6.87
N ALA A 17 44.79 -17.52 5.56
CA ALA A 17 45.43 -16.93 4.38
C ALA A 17 44.93 -17.63 3.08
N ALA A 18 45.12 -16.95 1.94
CA ALA A 18 45.47 -17.43 0.58
C ALA A 18 44.43 -18.10 -0.39
N ALA A 19 44.10 -17.35 -1.46
CA ALA A 19 44.39 -17.56 -2.92
C ALA A 19 43.91 -18.87 -3.64
N PRO A 20 43.61 -18.89 -4.98
CA PRO A 20 44.33 -18.18 -6.05
C PRO A 20 43.51 -17.55 -7.22
N SER A 21 44.27 -16.82 -8.03
CA SER A 21 44.05 -16.06 -9.27
C SER A 21 43.55 -16.84 -10.50
N PHE A 22 42.86 -16.16 -11.44
CA PHE A 22 43.15 -16.19 -12.89
C PHE A 22 42.70 -14.90 -13.61
N SER A 23 43.58 -14.41 -14.50
CA SER A 23 43.49 -13.23 -15.36
C SER A 23 42.49 -13.34 -16.51
N SER A 24 42.02 -12.19 -17.02
CA SER A 24 42.24 -11.82 -18.44
C SER A 24 42.03 -10.32 -18.67
N ALA A 25 42.94 -9.77 -19.47
CA ALA A 25 43.15 -8.36 -19.76
C ALA A 25 42.18 -7.80 -20.80
N LEU A 26 42.05 -6.47 -20.85
CA LEU A 26 42.27 -5.75 -22.10
C LEU A 26 42.74 -4.31 -21.82
N SER A 27 44.01 -4.06 -22.16
CA SER A 27 44.57 -2.71 -22.29
C SER A 27 43.99 -2.04 -23.53
N LEU A 28 43.35 -0.88 -23.38
CA LEU A 28 43.18 0.05 -24.48
C LEU A 28 44.30 1.09 -24.42
N ARG A 29 45.24 0.94 -25.35
CA ARG A 29 46.27 1.94 -25.65
C ARG A 29 45.60 3.25 -26.07
N PHE A 30 45.97 4.33 -25.41
CA PHE A 30 45.86 5.68 -25.96
C PHE A 30 46.77 5.79 -27.19
N GLY A 31 46.18 6.14 -28.33
CA GLY A 31 46.89 6.58 -29.52
C GLY A 31 46.46 8.00 -29.86
N THR A 32 47.30 8.98 -29.55
CA THR A 32 47.22 10.31 -30.15
C THR A 32 47.73 10.24 -31.58
N ALA A 33 46.87 10.56 -32.54
CA ALA A 33 47.27 10.94 -33.89
C ALA A 33 46.47 12.18 -34.31
N ILE A 34 47.17 13.31 -34.37
CA ILE A 34 46.76 14.50 -35.12
C ILE A 34 47.27 14.28 -36.54
N SER A 35 46.41 14.38 -37.57
CA SER A 35 46.75 15.10 -38.82
C SER A 35 45.57 15.22 -39.78
N GLU A 36 45.38 16.46 -40.22
CA GLU A 36 44.92 16.97 -41.51
C GLU A 36 43.44 17.02 -41.94
N GLN A 37 43.14 18.21 -42.46
CA GLN A 37 41.91 18.72 -43.04
C GLN A 37 41.55 18.04 -44.37
N ASN A 38 40.25 17.82 -44.57
CA ASN A 38 39.47 18.20 -45.77
C ASN A 38 38.06 17.65 -45.53
N GLY A 39 37.02 18.47 -45.34
CA GLY A 39 36.57 19.43 -46.33
C GLY A 39 35.62 18.76 -47.32
N LEU A 40 34.51 18.17 -46.85
CA LEU A 40 33.36 17.84 -47.68
C LEU A 40 32.06 17.90 -46.86
N ARG A 41 31.16 18.76 -47.32
CA ARG A 41 29.78 18.92 -46.87
C ARG A 41 29.08 17.57 -46.83
N THR A 42 28.53 17.22 -45.67
CA THR A 42 27.35 16.36 -45.58
C THR A 42 26.35 17.07 -44.69
N ASN A 43 25.37 17.71 -45.34
CA ASN A 43 24.12 18.10 -44.71
C ASN A 43 23.40 16.80 -44.33
N LEU A 44 23.74 16.18 -43.20
CA LEU A 44 22.82 15.28 -42.55
C LEU A 44 21.85 16.15 -41.75
N PHE A 45 20.79 16.57 -42.44
CA PHE A 45 19.54 16.82 -41.76
C PHE A 45 19.13 15.49 -41.13
N ALA A 46 19.52 15.26 -39.88
CA ALA A 46 18.78 14.38 -39.00
C ALA A 46 17.47 15.11 -38.70
N THR A 47 16.54 15.06 -39.66
CA THR A 47 15.13 15.32 -39.37
C THR A 47 14.75 14.36 -38.27
N GLY A 48 14.48 14.93 -37.09
CA GLY A 48 13.92 14.22 -35.97
C GLY A 48 12.70 13.46 -36.44
N GLN A 49 12.87 12.15 -36.60
CA GLN A 49 11.76 11.23 -36.51
C GLN A 49 11.50 11.10 -35.01
N GLU A 50 10.90 12.15 -34.45
CA GLU A 50 10.11 12.05 -33.25
C GLU A 50 8.99 11.09 -33.63
N SER A 51 9.28 9.79 -33.45
CA SER A 51 8.35 8.72 -33.69
C SER A 51 7.16 9.07 -32.82
N LEU A 52 6.06 9.49 -33.45
CA LEU A 52 4.75 9.57 -32.83
C LEU A 52 4.49 8.18 -32.25
N ARG A 53 4.92 7.96 -31.00
CA ARG A 53 4.60 6.77 -30.25
C ARG A 53 3.12 6.95 -29.98
N THR A 54 2.31 6.21 -30.73
CA THR A 54 0.93 6.00 -30.37
C THR A 54 0.95 5.31 -29.01
N THR A 55 0.74 6.07 -27.94
CA THR A 55 0.61 5.52 -26.59
C THR A 55 -0.70 4.75 -26.56
N THR A 56 -0.64 3.52 -26.07
CA THR A 56 -1.83 2.68 -25.89
C THR A 56 -2.11 2.69 -24.39
N PRO A 57 -3.28 3.15 -23.92
CA PRO A 57 -3.62 3.10 -22.50
C PRO A 57 -3.62 1.66 -21.99
N PRO A 58 -3.34 1.44 -20.70
CA PRO A 58 -3.53 0.14 -20.08
C PRO A 58 -5.01 -0.26 -20.12
N GLN A 59 -5.26 -1.56 -20.03
CA GLN A 59 -6.59 -2.14 -19.93
C GLN A 59 -6.93 -2.42 -18.47
N ALA A 60 -8.14 -2.06 -18.06
CA ALA A 60 -8.68 -2.44 -16.76
C ALA A 60 -9.84 -3.43 -16.87
N GLU A 61 -9.88 -4.38 -15.95
CA GLU A 61 -10.96 -5.34 -15.81
C GLU A 61 -11.80 -5.07 -14.57
N GLU A 62 -13.10 -5.33 -14.65
CA GLU A 62 -13.99 -5.29 -13.49
C GLU A 62 -13.60 -6.38 -12.48
N LYS A 63 -13.45 -5.98 -11.22
CA LYS A 63 -13.05 -6.86 -10.09
C LYS A 63 -14.00 -6.73 -8.90
N THR A 64 -15.19 -6.18 -9.07
CA THR A 64 -16.11 -5.91 -7.95
C THR A 64 -16.46 -7.21 -7.24
N ASN A 65 -16.80 -8.27 -7.97
CA ASN A 65 -17.20 -9.53 -7.34
C ASN A 65 -16.05 -10.16 -6.54
N ASP A 66 -14.83 -10.09 -7.06
CA ASP A 66 -13.62 -10.64 -6.43
C ASP A 66 -13.27 -9.87 -5.14
N CYS A 67 -13.42 -8.54 -5.17
CA CYS A 67 -13.04 -7.66 -4.08
C CYS A 67 -14.16 -7.49 -3.03
N LEU A 68 -15.44 -7.53 -3.43
CA LEU A 68 -16.59 -7.26 -2.55
C LEU A 68 -16.64 -8.20 -1.35
N ALA A 69 -16.38 -9.49 -1.56
CA ALA A 69 -16.36 -10.47 -0.48
C ALA A 69 -15.28 -10.16 0.56
N VAL A 70 -14.08 -9.76 0.10
CA VAL A 70 -12.96 -9.38 0.96
C VAL A 70 -13.28 -8.11 1.74
N ILE A 71 -13.81 -7.08 1.07
CA ILE A 71 -14.17 -5.80 1.69
C ILE A 71 -15.25 -6.02 2.77
N ASN A 72 -16.29 -6.79 2.46
CA ASN A 72 -17.36 -7.08 3.41
C ASN A 72 -16.89 -7.94 4.59
N LYS A 73 -15.96 -8.88 4.35
CA LYS A 73 -15.32 -9.64 5.43
C LYS A 73 -14.56 -8.71 6.37
N LEU A 74 -13.75 -7.80 5.84
CA LEU A 74 -13.01 -6.82 6.65
C LEU A 74 -13.95 -5.90 7.44
N ARG A 75 -15.01 -5.39 6.81
CA ARG A 75 -16.01 -4.50 7.44
C ARG A 75 -16.82 -5.20 8.54
N SER A 76 -17.06 -6.51 8.44
CA SER A 76 -17.82 -7.27 9.44
C SER A 76 -16.94 -7.79 10.57
N GLU A 77 -15.88 -8.54 10.25
CA GLU A 77 -15.01 -9.18 11.24
C GLU A 77 -14.29 -8.16 12.12
N SER A 78 -13.91 -7.01 11.57
CA SER A 78 -13.12 -6.03 12.30
C SER A 78 -13.97 -5.15 13.22
N LEU A 79 -15.30 -5.08 13.05
CA LEU A 79 -16.04 -3.92 13.56
C LEU A 79 -17.37 -4.24 14.23
N LYS A 80 -17.61 -5.48 14.67
CA LYS A 80 -18.80 -5.85 15.47
C LYS A 80 -20.12 -5.34 14.86
N ASP A 81 -20.26 -5.46 13.54
CA ASP A 81 -21.45 -5.03 12.78
C ASP A 81 -21.73 -3.50 12.82
N LEU A 82 -20.75 -2.67 13.19
CA LEU A 82 -20.88 -1.20 13.12
C LEU A 82 -21.00 -0.67 11.69
N LEU A 83 -20.63 -1.47 10.70
CA LEU A 83 -20.73 -1.14 9.28
C LEU A 83 -21.69 -2.09 8.58
N GLY A 84 -22.57 -1.52 7.75
CA GLY A 84 -23.41 -2.29 6.84
C GLY A 84 -22.59 -3.00 5.76
N THR A 85 -23.15 -4.10 5.26
CA THR A 85 -22.65 -4.85 4.11
C THR A 85 -22.78 -4.00 2.84
N LEU A 86 -21.70 -3.91 2.07
CA LEU A 86 -21.69 -3.27 0.77
C LEU A 86 -22.29 -4.19 -0.30
N THR A 87 -22.91 -3.58 -1.29
CA THR A 87 -23.44 -4.25 -2.48
C THR A 87 -22.85 -3.65 -3.76
N ARG A 88 -23.15 -4.25 -4.91
CA ARG A 88 -22.73 -3.70 -6.20
C ARG A 88 -23.67 -2.56 -6.62
N PRO A 89 -23.16 -1.43 -7.10
CA PRO A 89 -23.99 -0.40 -7.71
C PRO A 89 -24.41 -0.77 -9.12
N HIS A 90 -25.53 -0.19 -9.55
CA HIS A 90 -25.82 -0.08 -10.97
C HIS A 90 -24.94 1.00 -11.61
N GLU A 91 -24.73 0.92 -12.93
CA GLU A 91 -23.84 1.82 -13.66
C GLU A 91 -24.34 3.28 -13.61
N ASP A 92 -25.64 3.49 -13.69
CA ASP A 92 -26.29 4.80 -13.54
C ASP A 92 -26.06 5.43 -12.16
N GLU A 93 -25.92 4.62 -11.11
CA GLU A 93 -25.59 5.12 -9.77
C GLU A 93 -24.14 5.61 -9.66
N VAL A 94 -23.20 4.96 -10.38
CA VAL A 94 -21.81 5.41 -10.43
C VAL A 94 -21.73 6.76 -11.15
N ILE A 95 -22.38 6.87 -12.31
CA ILE A 95 -22.41 8.11 -13.11
C ILE A 95 -23.02 9.24 -12.29
N ALA A 96 -24.19 9.03 -11.69
CA ALA A 96 -24.86 10.04 -10.86
C ALA A 96 -24.00 10.50 -9.68
N SER A 97 -23.31 9.57 -9.02
CA SER A 97 -22.45 9.90 -7.88
C SER A 97 -21.19 10.69 -8.32
N LEU A 98 -20.61 10.38 -9.49
CA LEU A 98 -19.50 11.15 -10.06
C LEU A 98 -19.93 12.55 -10.52
N GLU A 99 -21.14 12.68 -11.07
CA GLU A 99 -21.72 13.97 -11.46
C GLU A 99 -21.93 14.89 -10.24
N GLU A 100 -22.44 14.35 -9.13
CA GLU A 100 -22.62 15.10 -7.88
C GLU A 100 -21.30 15.63 -7.32
N LEU A 101 -20.19 14.93 -7.57
CA LEU A 101 -18.84 15.35 -7.18
C LEU A 101 -18.24 16.40 -8.13
N GLY A 102 -18.91 16.72 -9.23
CA GLY A 102 -18.41 17.65 -10.26
C GLY A 102 -17.23 17.09 -11.04
N ILE A 103 -17.12 15.76 -11.15
CA ILE A 103 -16.13 15.12 -12.03
C ILE A 103 -16.58 15.34 -13.48
N PRO A 104 -15.69 15.83 -14.38
CA PRO A 104 -16.04 16.05 -15.78
C PRO A 104 -16.29 14.73 -16.52
N ASP A 105 -17.21 14.77 -17.48
CA ASP A 105 -17.58 13.67 -18.37
C ASP A 105 -17.86 12.34 -17.62
N PRO A 106 -18.71 12.35 -16.57
CA PRO A 106 -18.94 11.18 -15.71
C PRO A 106 -19.55 9.99 -16.48
N GLU A 107 -20.23 10.24 -17.59
CA GLU A 107 -20.78 9.22 -18.49
C GLU A 107 -19.70 8.37 -19.20
N GLU A 108 -18.47 8.89 -19.30
CA GLU A 108 -17.32 8.14 -19.84
C GLU A 108 -16.53 7.41 -18.74
N LEU A 109 -16.94 7.58 -17.48
CA LEU A 109 -16.23 7.05 -16.32
C LEU A 109 -16.97 5.87 -15.69
N ASN A 110 -16.19 4.84 -15.40
CA ASN A 110 -16.54 3.77 -14.48
C ASN A 110 -15.27 3.36 -13.74
N ALA A 111 -15.36 2.39 -12.83
CA ALA A 111 -14.20 1.96 -12.06
C ALA A 111 -13.01 1.53 -12.94
N ALA A 112 -13.27 0.87 -14.07
CA ALA A 112 -12.24 0.46 -15.01
C ALA A 112 -11.57 1.67 -15.68
N LYS A 113 -12.35 2.59 -16.24
CA LYS A 113 -11.81 3.82 -16.85
C LYS A 113 -11.06 4.70 -15.88
N ILE A 114 -11.48 4.74 -14.62
CA ILE A 114 -10.73 5.45 -13.57
C ILE A 114 -9.41 4.72 -13.26
N ALA A 115 -9.40 3.40 -13.15
CA ALA A 115 -8.18 2.62 -12.94
C ALA A 115 -7.17 2.83 -14.08
N GLU A 116 -7.62 2.82 -15.35
CA GLU A 116 -6.80 3.13 -16.52
C GLU A 116 -6.17 4.53 -16.39
N LYS A 117 -6.99 5.57 -16.13
CA LYS A 117 -6.52 6.95 -15.96
C LYS A 117 -5.55 7.12 -14.78
N LEU A 118 -5.71 6.35 -13.71
CA LEU A 118 -4.82 6.36 -12.55
C LEU A 118 -3.48 5.68 -12.86
N ALA A 119 -3.47 4.67 -13.72
CA ALA A 119 -2.26 3.98 -14.14
C ALA A 119 -1.43 4.81 -15.13
N GLY A 120 -2.07 5.51 -16.05
CA GLY A 120 -1.43 6.39 -17.03
C GLY A 120 -1.92 6.16 -18.46
N ASP A 121 -1.32 6.86 -19.42
CA ASP A 121 -1.76 6.82 -20.83
C ASP A 121 -0.96 5.82 -21.70
N ASP A 122 0.10 5.23 -21.15
CA ASP A 122 0.99 4.30 -21.86
C ASP A 122 1.18 2.98 -21.09
N VAL A 123 0.61 1.91 -21.62
CA VAL A 123 0.68 0.52 -21.13
C VAL A 123 2.12 0.02 -20.95
N GLN A 124 3.09 0.57 -21.69
CA GLN A 124 4.48 0.17 -21.51
C GLN A 124 5.03 0.59 -20.14
N ASN A 125 4.64 1.77 -19.66
CA ASN A 125 5.28 2.39 -18.50
C ASN A 125 4.33 2.58 -17.30
N CYS A 126 3.04 2.81 -17.55
CA CYS A 126 2.04 3.23 -16.57
C CYS A 126 2.64 4.23 -15.57
N GLU A 127 3.10 5.36 -16.12
CA GLU A 127 3.96 6.33 -15.45
C GLU A 127 3.35 6.88 -14.14
N SER A 128 2.02 6.88 -14.05
CA SER A 128 1.27 7.37 -12.90
C SER A 128 0.95 6.27 -11.88
N GLY A 129 0.94 4.99 -12.29
CA GLY A 129 0.41 3.88 -11.50
C GLY A 129 1.08 3.72 -10.14
N LYS A 130 2.41 3.88 -10.06
CA LYS A 130 3.15 3.78 -8.79
C LYS A 130 2.75 4.85 -7.76
N SER A 131 2.35 6.02 -8.24
CA SER A 131 1.95 7.17 -7.44
C SER A 131 0.43 7.37 -7.35
N ALA A 132 -0.34 6.44 -7.91
CA ALA A 132 -1.79 6.54 -7.96
C ALA A 132 -2.38 6.69 -6.54
N ASN A 133 -3.34 7.60 -6.41
CA ASN A 133 -3.93 7.99 -5.14
C ASN A 133 -5.34 8.56 -5.37
N ALA A 134 -6.05 8.84 -4.27
CA ALA A 134 -7.46 9.26 -4.29
C ALA A 134 -7.66 10.78 -4.42
N LYS A 135 -6.65 11.56 -4.86
CA LYS A 135 -6.75 13.03 -4.97
C LYS A 135 -7.74 13.48 -6.04
N THR A 136 -7.73 12.79 -7.18
CA THR A 136 -8.59 13.12 -8.33
C THR A 136 -9.91 12.36 -8.28
N TYR A 137 -9.84 11.06 -7.94
CA TYR A 137 -11.01 10.19 -7.85
C TYR A 137 -11.09 9.63 -6.43
N PRO A 138 -12.09 10.03 -5.63
CA PRO A 138 -12.21 9.56 -4.26
C PRO A 138 -12.57 8.07 -4.26
N GLY A 139 -11.83 7.29 -3.49
CA GLY A 139 -12.00 5.85 -3.39
C GLY A 139 -10.76 5.17 -2.83
N LEU A 140 -10.81 3.83 -2.78
CA LEU A 140 -9.61 3.04 -2.49
C LEU A 140 -8.75 2.96 -3.75
N VAL A 141 -7.46 3.25 -3.62
CA VAL A 141 -6.46 3.16 -4.68
C VAL A 141 -5.27 2.36 -4.18
N THR A 142 -4.96 1.24 -4.83
CA THR A 142 -3.82 0.39 -4.45
C THR A 142 -2.94 0.13 -5.67
N PRO A 143 -1.80 0.83 -5.79
CA PRO A 143 -0.74 0.45 -6.72
C PRO A 143 -0.17 -0.93 -6.39
N PHE A 144 0.10 -1.74 -7.40
CA PHE A 144 0.81 -3.02 -7.25
C PHE A 144 1.74 -3.28 -8.42
N ALA A 145 2.84 -4.00 -8.20
CA ALA A 145 3.78 -4.30 -9.26
C ALA A 145 3.13 -5.25 -10.28
N HIS A 146 3.33 -4.99 -11.58
CA HIS A 146 2.78 -5.81 -12.65
C HIS A 146 3.22 -7.29 -12.59
N SER A 147 4.39 -7.55 -12.02
CA SER A 147 4.89 -8.92 -11.80
C SER A 147 4.13 -9.71 -10.73
N MET A 148 3.19 -9.09 -10.01
CA MET A 148 2.36 -9.74 -9.01
C MET A 148 1.05 -10.23 -9.63
N ASP A 149 0.68 -11.48 -9.32
CA ASP A 149 -0.66 -11.98 -9.63
C ASP A 149 -1.72 -11.12 -8.91
N PHE A 150 -2.72 -10.67 -9.68
CA PHE A 150 -3.82 -9.92 -9.10
C PHE A 150 -4.57 -10.76 -8.05
N ASN A 151 -4.69 -10.22 -6.84
CA ASN A 151 -5.42 -10.86 -5.76
C ASN A 151 -6.03 -9.81 -4.83
N CYS A 152 -7.36 -9.62 -4.90
CA CYS A 152 -8.08 -8.67 -4.05
C CYS A 152 -7.79 -8.87 -2.55
N ASN A 153 -7.73 -10.11 -2.07
CA ASN A 153 -7.47 -10.37 -0.66
C ASN A 153 -6.08 -9.89 -0.25
N THR A 154 -5.04 -10.23 -1.02
CA THR A 154 -3.68 -9.78 -0.72
C THR A 154 -3.56 -8.26 -0.76
N LEU A 155 -4.08 -7.62 -1.80
CA LEU A 155 -3.97 -6.16 -1.99
C LEU A 155 -4.73 -5.39 -0.91
N ILE A 156 -5.99 -5.76 -0.66
CA ILE A 156 -6.84 -5.05 0.31
C ILE A 156 -6.37 -5.31 1.75
N GLN A 157 -5.98 -6.54 2.10
CA GLN A 157 -5.46 -6.82 3.44
C GLN A 157 -4.15 -6.07 3.71
N LYS A 158 -3.27 -5.97 2.71
CA LYS A 158 -2.01 -5.24 2.82
C LYS A 158 -2.27 -3.76 3.07
N THR A 159 -3.05 -3.11 2.21
CA THR A 159 -3.31 -1.66 2.36
C THR A 159 -4.10 -1.36 3.63
N TYR A 160 -4.99 -2.26 4.05
CA TYR A 160 -5.69 -2.15 5.33
C TYR A 160 -4.73 -2.21 6.52
N THR A 161 -3.82 -3.18 6.52
CA THR A 161 -2.83 -3.35 7.60
C THR A 161 -1.86 -2.18 7.66
N ASP A 162 -1.30 -1.78 6.51
CA ASP A 162 -0.35 -0.67 6.41
C ASP A 162 -1.01 0.66 6.81
N GLY A 163 -2.27 0.86 6.41
CA GLY A 163 -3.04 2.05 6.76
C GLY A 163 -3.36 2.12 8.25
N LEU A 164 -3.73 1.01 8.88
CA LEU A 164 -3.93 0.97 10.34
C LEU A 164 -2.64 1.25 11.09
N ASN A 165 -1.51 0.71 10.65
CA ASN A 165 -0.20 1.01 11.26
C ASN A 165 0.11 2.51 11.14
N HIS A 166 -0.12 3.11 9.97
CA HIS A 166 0.08 4.53 9.77
C HIS A 166 -0.82 5.40 10.66
N LEU A 167 -2.10 5.04 10.82
CA LEU A 167 -3.03 5.74 11.73
C LEU A 167 -2.54 5.73 13.18
N LYS A 168 -1.96 4.62 13.65
CA LYS A 168 -1.37 4.55 14.99
C LYS A 168 -0.11 5.40 15.11
N GLU A 169 0.81 5.26 14.17
CA GLU A 169 2.09 5.98 14.19
C GLU A 169 1.89 7.49 14.12
N SER A 170 0.87 7.95 13.40
CA SER A 170 0.49 9.36 13.30
C SER A 170 -0.29 9.88 14.51
N ASN A 171 -0.67 9.02 15.47
CA ASN A 171 -1.56 9.36 16.58
C ASN A 171 -2.83 10.08 16.11
N PHE A 172 -3.45 9.58 15.05
CA PHE A 172 -4.61 10.22 14.45
C PHE A 172 -5.76 10.36 15.45
N GLU A 173 -6.34 11.57 15.51
CA GLU A 173 -7.46 11.91 16.40
C GLU A 173 -8.76 12.01 15.58
N PRO A 174 -9.68 11.04 15.69
CA PRO A 174 -10.89 10.98 14.86
C PRO A 174 -11.86 12.14 15.13
N SER A 175 -11.81 12.77 16.30
CA SER A 175 -12.72 13.88 16.62
C SER A 175 -12.42 15.16 15.83
N THR A 176 -11.18 15.35 15.40
CA THR A 176 -10.70 16.53 14.65
C THR A 176 -10.47 16.24 13.16
N GLY A 177 -10.38 14.96 12.79
CA GLY A 177 -10.20 14.54 11.41
C GLY A 177 -11.39 14.87 10.51
N THR A 178 -11.09 15.40 9.33
CA THR A 178 -12.05 15.60 8.25
C THR A 178 -11.42 15.20 6.92
N TYR A 179 -12.23 14.92 5.91
CA TYR A 179 -11.76 14.65 4.57
C TYR A 179 -11.09 15.88 3.98
N ASP A 180 -9.79 15.75 3.79
CA ASP A 180 -8.92 16.71 3.13
C ASP A 180 -7.69 15.95 2.66
N VAL A 181 -7.48 15.92 1.34
CA VAL A 181 -6.40 15.16 0.68
C VAL A 181 -4.99 15.60 1.07
N GLU A 182 -4.85 16.79 1.66
CA GLU A 182 -3.56 17.29 2.14
C GLU A 182 -3.30 16.94 3.62
N ASN A 183 -4.30 16.42 4.33
CA ASN A 183 -4.23 16.11 5.76
C ASN A 183 -4.43 14.61 6.04
N ALA A 184 -4.01 14.16 7.22
CA ALA A 184 -4.23 12.78 7.65
C ALA A 184 -5.74 12.48 7.79
N PRO A 185 -6.20 11.27 7.44
CA PRO A 185 -5.41 10.14 6.91
C PRO A 185 -5.15 10.18 5.40
N PHE A 186 -5.70 11.15 4.66
CA PHE A 186 -5.75 11.13 3.19
C PHE A 186 -4.44 11.54 2.50
N ASN A 187 -3.50 12.12 3.24
CA ASN A 187 -2.14 12.38 2.76
C ASN A 187 -1.26 11.11 2.66
N ASN A 188 -1.76 9.96 3.09
CA ASN A 188 -1.13 8.64 2.93
C ASN A 188 -2.10 7.68 2.23
N VAL A 189 -1.64 6.99 1.19
CA VAL A 189 -2.51 6.14 0.36
C VAL A 189 -3.15 5.01 1.17
N ASP A 190 -2.39 4.30 2.00
CA ASP A 190 -2.91 3.18 2.77
C ASP A 190 -3.89 3.64 3.86
N ALA A 191 -3.57 4.72 4.58
CA ALA A 191 -4.48 5.28 5.58
C ALA A 191 -5.76 5.87 4.94
N SER A 192 -5.65 6.49 3.76
CA SER A 192 -6.78 6.89 2.92
C SER A 192 -7.66 5.70 2.57
N ASN A 193 -7.05 4.58 2.15
CA ASN A 193 -7.79 3.37 1.80
C ASN A 193 -8.55 2.79 3.00
N VAL A 194 -7.99 2.85 4.22
CA VAL A 194 -8.71 2.47 5.44
C VAL A 194 -9.93 3.38 5.67
N ALA A 195 -9.80 4.70 5.47
CA ALA A 195 -10.93 5.61 5.61
C ALA A 195 -12.08 5.29 4.63
N PHE A 196 -11.77 4.99 3.36
CA PHE A 196 -12.79 4.58 2.39
C PHE A 196 -13.39 3.20 2.70
N LEU A 197 -12.56 2.20 3.01
CA LEU A 197 -13.01 0.84 3.37
C LEU A 197 -13.97 0.85 4.55
N LEU A 198 -13.74 1.74 5.52
CA LEU A 198 -14.50 1.80 6.75
C LEU A 198 -15.54 2.92 6.79
N SER A 199 -15.74 3.64 5.69
CA SER A 199 -16.78 4.66 5.61
C SER A 199 -18.16 4.05 5.87
N SER A 200 -18.91 4.65 6.79
CA SER A 200 -20.30 4.30 7.07
C SER A 200 -21.29 4.95 6.09
N LYS A 201 -20.84 5.92 5.29
CA LYS A 201 -21.68 6.60 4.28
C LYS A 201 -22.02 5.66 3.12
N SER A 202 -21.03 4.89 2.68
CA SER A 202 -21.16 4.08 1.48
C SER A 202 -21.86 2.75 1.75
N THR A 203 -22.82 2.42 0.90
CA THR A 203 -23.55 1.13 0.91
C THR A 203 -23.25 0.28 -0.32
N LYS A 204 -22.52 0.85 -1.29
CA LYS A 204 -22.21 0.23 -2.58
C LYS A 204 -20.76 0.48 -2.97
N VAL A 205 -20.16 -0.46 -3.68
CA VAL A 205 -18.78 -0.36 -4.19
C VAL A 205 -18.66 -1.00 -5.57
N SER A 206 -17.91 -0.35 -6.47
CA SER A 206 -17.50 -0.87 -7.76
C SER A 206 -15.97 -0.87 -7.85
N CYS A 207 -15.37 -1.99 -8.24
CA CYS A 207 -13.92 -2.13 -8.32
C CYS A 207 -13.45 -2.56 -9.70
N ALA A 208 -12.26 -2.12 -10.08
CA ALA A 208 -11.55 -2.59 -11.25
C ALA A 208 -10.04 -2.55 -11.02
N ALA A 209 -9.30 -3.31 -11.82
CA ALA A 209 -7.85 -3.27 -11.78
C ALA A 209 -7.25 -3.29 -13.19
N THR A 210 -6.17 -2.54 -13.40
CA THR A 210 -5.35 -2.70 -14.61
C THR A 210 -4.54 -3.99 -14.55
N GLN A 211 -4.08 -4.48 -15.71
CA GLN A 211 -3.37 -5.76 -15.77
C GLN A 211 -2.18 -5.84 -16.74
N ASP A 212 -1.91 -4.79 -17.50
CA ASP A 212 -0.97 -4.83 -18.63
C ASP A 212 0.16 -3.79 -18.53
N CYS A 213 0.37 -3.20 -17.34
CA CYS A 213 1.44 -2.23 -17.07
C CYS A 213 2.86 -2.85 -17.08
N ALA A 214 3.38 -3.22 -18.25
CA ALA A 214 4.56 -4.07 -18.45
C ALA A 214 5.79 -3.72 -17.57
N ASP A 215 6.23 -2.46 -17.57
CA ASP A 215 7.38 -1.98 -16.79
C ASP A 215 6.96 -1.15 -15.56
N GLY A 216 5.66 -1.12 -15.24
CA GLY A 216 5.02 -0.18 -14.33
C GLY A 216 4.40 -0.79 -13.09
N HIS A 217 3.42 -0.07 -12.54
CA HIS A 217 2.52 -0.58 -11.51
C HIS A 217 1.11 -0.57 -12.07
N ASP A 218 0.46 -1.71 -11.92
CA ASP A 218 -0.98 -1.79 -12.10
C ASP A 218 -1.69 -1.12 -10.90
N VAL A 219 -2.96 -0.76 -11.10
CA VAL A 219 -3.75 -0.04 -10.11
C VAL A 219 -5.05 -0.79 -9.85
N LEU A 220 -5.30 -1.17 -8.60
CA LEU A 220 -6.63 -1.52 -8.11
C LEU A 220 -7.34 -0.24 -7.66
N PHE A 221 -8.51 0.03 -8.25
CA PHE A 221 -9.39 1.12 -7.84
C PHE A 221 -10.73 0.56 -7.38
N CYS A 222 -11.23 1.05 -6.25
CA CYS A 222 -12.61 0.81 -5.82
C CYS A 222 -13.31 2.15 -5.54
N TYR A 223 -14.36 2.42 -6.30
CA TYR A 223 -15.27 3.53 -6.09
C TYR A 223 -16.39 3.13 -5.14
N PHE A 224 -16.57 3.90 -4.09
CA PHE A 224 -17.65 3.72 -3.13
C PHE A 224 -18.73 4.76 -3.42
N ILE A 225 -19.98 4.34 -3.63
CA ILE A 225 -21.11 5.28 -3.80
C ILE A 225 -21.26 6.09 -2.51
N ASP A 226 -21.54 7.38 -2.67
CA ASP A 226 -21.49 8.38 -1.59
C ASP A 226 -20.08 8.43 -0.95
N PRO A 227 -19.02 8.68 -1.73
CA PRO A 227 -17.67 8.68 -1.20
C PRO A 227 -17.49 9.82 -0.19
N LEU A 228 -16.42 9.73 0.61
CA LEU A 228 -16.05 10.81 1.51
C LEU A 228 -15.73 12.09 0.71
N GLN A 229 -16.35 13.19 1.11
CA GLN A 229 -16.21 14.53 0.54
C GLN A 229 -15.67 15.51 1.58
N LYS A 230 -15.19 16.67 1.12
CA LYS A 230 -14.58 17.70 1.98
C LYS A 230 -15.43 18.00 3.22
N GLY A 231 -14.84 17.83 4.40
CA GLY A 231 -15.49 18.05 5.68
C GLY A 231 -16.13 16.81 6.31
N ASP A 232 -16.31 15.70 5.57
CA ASP A 232 -16.77 14.44 6.13
C ASP A 232 -15.77 13.88 7.14
N LYS A 233 -16.26 13.20 8.18
CA LYS A 233 -15.38 12.49 9.11
C LYS A 233 -14.98 11.13 8.52
N PRO A 234 -13.67 10.77 8.52
CA PRO A 234 -13.22 9.47 8.01
C PRO A 234 -13.72 8.29 8.85
N PHE A 235 -13.92 8.51 10.15
CA PHE A 235 -14.38 7.50 11.08
C PHE A 235 -15.37 8.10 12.08
N THR A 236 -16.36 7.33 12.52
CA THR A 236 -17.06 7.68 13.76
C THR A 236 -16.18 7.36 14.97
N PRO A 237 -16.35 8.04 16.10
CA PRO A 237 -15.60 7.71 17.32
C PRO A 237 -15.77 6.24 17.74
N GLU A 238 -16.97 5.69 17.61
CA GLU A 238 -17.29 4.29 17.96
C GLU A 238 -16.52 3.32 17.08
N LEU A 239 -16.51 3.58 15.76
CA LEU A 239 -15.80 2.80 14.76
C LEU A 239 -14.29 2.83 15.01
N TYR A 240 -13.73 4.02 15.24
CA TYR A 240 -12.30 4.18 15.48
C TYR A 240 -11.85 3.51 16.78
N ASN A 241 -12.66 3.63 17.84
CA ASN A 241 -12.40 2.92 19.10
C ASN A 241 -12.49 1.40 18.94
N ALA A 242 -13.41 0.91 18.11
CA ALA A 242 -13.52 -0.52 17.83
C ALA A 242 -12.24 -1.08 17.17
N LEU A 243 -11.62 -0.34 16.25
CA LEU A 243 -10.37 -0.75 15.59
C LEU A 243 -9.25 -1.07 16.60
N TRP A 244 -9.12 -0.26 17.65
CA TRP A 244 -8.09 -0.47 18.69
C TRP A 244 -8.54 -1.42 19.80
N GLY A 245 -9.86 -1.52 20.03
CA GLY A 245 -10.45 -2.54 20.91
C GLY A 245 -10.19 -3.98 20.43
N LEU A 246 -9.96 -4.18 19.13
CA LEU A 246 -9.55 -5.48 18.56
C LEU A 246 -8.13 -5.88 19.00
N GLU A 247 -7.20 -4.93 19.10
CA GLU A 247 -5.81 -5.22 19.45
C GLU A 247 -5.65 -5.67 20.91
N THR A 248 -6.52 -5.13 21.77
CA THR A 248 -6.57 -5.51 23.18
C THR A 248 -7.36 -6.81 23.43
N GLY A 249 -8.07 -7.32 22.42
CA GLY A 249 -8.97 -8.48 22.50
C GLY A 249 -8.35 -9.86 22.23
N ALA A 250 -7.06 -9.95 21.88
CA ALA A 250 -6.40 -11.24 21.60
C ALA A 250 -5.54 -11.79 22.76
N ALA A 251 -5.64 -11.20 23.95
CA ALA A 251 -5.06 -11.76 25.17
C ALA A 251 -6.15 -11.96 26.23
N SER A 252 -6.83 -13.11 26.18
CA SER A 252 -7.49 -13.69 27.34
C SER A 252 -6.42 -14.08 28.36
N ILE A 253 -5.78 -13.10 28.99
CA ILE A 253 -5.12 -13.33 30.27
C ILE A 253 -6.25 -13.60 31.25
N SER A 254 -6.53 -14.89 31.45
CA SER A 254 -7.25 -15.36 32.62
C SER A 254 -6.60 -14.70 33.83
N VAL A 255 -7.28 -13.73 34.42
CA VAL A 255 -6.89 -13.20 35.73
C VAL A 255 -6.87 -14.43 36.65
N PRO A 256 -5.72 -14.83 37.21
CA PRO A 256 -5.74 -15.89 38.20
C PRO A 256 -6.57 -15.34 39.35
N SER A 257 -7.73 -15.98 39.57
CA SER A 257 -8.61 -15.66 40.69
C SER A 257 -7.77 -15.68 41.96
N VAL A 258 -7.74 -14.54 42.67
CA VAL A 258 -7.14 -14.39 43.99
C VAL A 258 -8.01 -15.14 45.00
N ALA A 259 -8.03 -16.46 44.91
CA ALA A 259 -8.85 -17.32 45.75
C ALA A 259 -8.24 -18.73 45.91
N THR A 260 -6.91 -18.83 46.04
CA THR A 260 -6.17 -19.99 46.58
C THR A 260 -4.71 -19.56 46.57
N VAL A 261 -4.04 -19.24 47.68
CA VAL A 261 -3.47 -20.20 48.64
C VAL A 261 -3.34 -19.49 49.99
N LEU A 262 -4.25 -19.77 50.91
CA LEU A 262 -4.09 -19.54 52.35
C LEU A 262 -4.26 -20.90 53.01
N LEU A 263 -3.22 -21.73 52.98
CA LEU A 263 -3.02 -22.84 53.93
C LEU A 263 -1.68 -23.53 53.60
N LEU A 264 -0.61 -23.13 54.28
CA LEU A 264 0.56 -23.97 54.61
C LEU A 264 1.38 -23.22 55.68
N LEU A 265 0.77 -23.04 56.85
CA LEU A 265 1.44 -22.62 58.08
C LEU A 265 0.93 -23.53 59.20
N ALA A 266 1.40 -24.77 59.22
CA ALA A 266 1.46 -25.64 60.40
C ALA A 266 2.07 -26.99 60.00
N LEU A 267 3.40 -27.12 60.01
CA LEU A 267 4.14 -28.36 60.29
C LEU A 267 5.65 -28.13 60.20
N SER A 268 6.19 -27.33 61.12
CA SER A 268 7.63 -27.35 61.43
C SER A 268 7.92 -26.76 62.81
N ILE A 269 7.16 -27.21 63.83
CA ILE A 269 7.62 -27.21 65.22
C ILE A 269 7.14 -28.51 65.88
N ARG A 270 7.89 -29.61 65.67
CA ARG A 270 8.09 -30.71 66.63
C ARG A 270 8.95 -31.80 65.99
N SER A 271 10.24 -31.78 66.30
CA SER A 271 11.11 -32.94 66.61
C SER A 271 12.47 -32.38 67.02
#